data_AF-A0A447TLH1-F1
#
_entry.id   AF-A0A447TLH1-F1
#
_cell.length_a   1.000
_cell.length_b   1.000
_cell.length_c   1.000
_cell.angle_alpha   90.00
_cell.angle_beta   90.00
_cell.angle_gamma   90.00
#
_symmetry.space_group_name_H-M   'P 1'
#
loop_
_entity.id
_entity.type
_entity.pdbx_description
1 polymer ?
#
loop_
_entity_poly.entity_id
_entity_poly.type
_entity_poly.pdbx_seq_one_letter_code
_entity_poly.pdbx_strand_id
1 'polypeptide(L)'
;MALVNNAMRAHFGHFGSTEDVARAKAEIFEGLIDGGVAVVNADDANLPLFRAAAGSHRQLSFGLGLADVSARDLALSALDSRFTLVSPAGQLAVSLPAPGEHNVRNALAAAAAALALEVPLAAIAEGLSAFAGAKGRLQIKQSPRGLTVIDDSYNANPDSMKAGIDVLAGLPGPRCFVMGDIGELGEAAPALHAEVGEHARLRGIEQLFALARPRAARFRPSAAPGRVSIRLTSCWSAWIAGWLRVPPFWSRVALHAHGTGGGTPDASKERGSLRCCFGWLICWVRISGPSMSSITPRCAR
;
A
#
# COMPACT_ATOMS: atom_id res chain seq x y z
N MET A 1 -24.66 8.92 -8.59
CA MET A 1 -23.27 9.14 -9.04
C MET A 1 -22.53 7.82 -8.97
N ALA A 2 -21.66 7.54 -9.95
CA ALA A 2 -20.77 6.39 -9.97
C ALA A 2 -19.34 6.88 -10.23
N LEU A 3 -18.34 6.19 -9.67
CA LEU A 3 -16.94 6.58 -9.73
C LEU A 3 -16.06 5.38 -10.07
N VAL A 4 -15.14 5.55 -11.02
CA VAL A 4 -14.02 4.63 -11.22
C VAL A 4 -12.74 5.32 -10.78
N ASN A 5 -12.07 4.77 -9.75
CA ASN A 5 -10.88 5.39 -9.17
C ASN A 5 -9.63 5.17 -10.03
N ASN A 6 -9.40 3.94 -10.48
CA ASN A 6 -8.35 3.55 -11.43
C ASN A 6 -8.55 2.11 -11.90
N ALA A 7 -7.85 1.71 -12.95
CA ALA A 7 -7.70 0.33 -13.42
C ALA A 7 -6.23 -0.11 -13.42
N MET A 8 -5.72 -0.42 -12.22
CA MET A 8 -4.39 -0.99 -12.00
C MET A 8 -4.43 -2.53 -11.95
N ARG A 9 -3.25 -3.19 -11.80
CA ARG A 9 -3.08 -4.65 -11.88
C ARG A 9 -3.54 -5.38 -10.61
N ALA A 10 -4.79 -5.17 -10.22
CA ALA A 10 -5.49 -5.97 -9.22
C ALA A 10 -6.26 -7.12 -9.91
N HIS A 11 -6.34 -8.28 -9.25
CA HIS A 11 -7.04 -9.47 -9.77
C HIS A 11 -6.51 -9.92 -11.15
N PHE A 12 -5.23 -9.68 -11.43
CA PHE A 12 -4.61 -9.92 -12.76
C PHE A 12 -4.61 -11.41 -13.18
N GLY A 13 -4.80 -12.35 -12.25
CA GLY A 13 -5.01 -13.75 -12.58
C GLY A 13 -6.39 -14.05 -13.16
N HIS A 14 -7.39 -13.21 -12.89
CA HIS A 14 -8.76 -13.31 -13.42
C HIS A 14 -8.95 -12.48 -14.70
N PHE A 15 -8.20 -11.38 -14.85
CA PHE A 15 -8.27 -10.47 -15.98
C PHE A 15 -7.01 -10.55 -16.85
N GLY A 16 -7.16 -10.68 -18.16
CA GLY A 16 -6.02 -10.84 -19.08
C GLY A 16 -5.17 -9.58 -19.24
N SER A 17 -5.72 -8.40 -18.95
CA SER A 17 -5.06 -7.11 -19.11
C SER A 17 -5.63 -6.03 -18.18
N THR A 18 -4.92 -4.91 -18.01
CA THR A 18 -5.45 -3.72 -17.32
C THR A 18 -6.66 -3.12 -18.05
N GLU A 19 -6.75 -3.29 -19.37
CA GLU A 19 -7.92 -2.88 -20.14
C GLU A 19 -9.16 -3.73 -19.81
N ASP A 20 -8.99 -5.04 -19.58
CA ASP A 20 -10.09 -5.90 -19.14
C ASP A 20 -10.57 -5.52 -17.73
N VAL A 21 -9.63 -5.20 -16.83
CA VAL A 21 -9.96 -4.64 -15.51
C VAL A 21 -10.72 -3.33 -15.67
N ALA A 22 -10.31 -2.46 -16.59
CA ALA A 22 -10.99 -1.19 -16.86
C ALA A 22 -12.40 -1.41 -17.39
N ARG A 23 -12.60 -2.33 -18.34
CA ARG A 23 -13.91 -2.66 -18.90
C ARG A 23 -14.88 -3.15 -17.82
N ALA A 24 -14.44 -4.10 -17.00
CA ALA A 24 -15.26 -4.61 -15.89
C ALA A 24 -15.60 -3.52 -14.86
N LYS A 25 -14.66 -2.61 -14.56
CA LYS A 25 -14.94 -1.47 -13.67
C LYS A 25 -15.88 -0.45 -14.28
N ALA A 26 -15.83 -0.27 -15.61
CA ALA A 26 -16.64 0.70 -16.33
C ALA A 26 -18.13 0.33 -16.37
N GLU A 27 -18.47 -0.96 -16.19
CA GLU A 27 -19.85 -1.45 -16.03
C GLU A 27 -20.61 -0.72 -14.90
N ILE A 28 -19.89 -0.14 -13.92
CA ILE A 28 -20.52 0.68 -12.87
C ILE A 28 -21.32 1.87 -13.42
N PHE A 29 -20.97 2.37 -14.61
CA PHE A 29 -21.66 3.50 -15.24
C PHE A 29 -22.99 3.10 -15.86
N GLU A 30 -23.22 1.81 -16.16
CA GLU A 30 -24.52 1.31 -16.63
C GLU A 30 -25.62 1.47 -15.57
N GLY A 31 -25.23 1.55 -14.30
CA GLY A 31 -26.14 1.81 -13.18
C GLY A 31 -26.49 3.29 -12.97
N LEU A 32 -26.00 4.21 -13.81
CA LEU A 32 -26.34 5.63 -13.70
C LEU A 32 -27.78 5.87 -14.16
N ILE A 33 -28.55 6.54 -13.30
CA ILE A 33 -29.87 7.08 -13.67
C ILE A 33 -29.73 8.38 -14.49
N ASP A 34 -30.83 8.83 -15.07
CA ASP A 34 -30.92 10.14 -15.73
C ASP A 34 -30.49 11.27 -14.78
N GLY A 35 -29.66 12.19 -15.29
CA GLY A 35 -29.03 13.24 -14.48
C GLY A 35 -27.88 12.76 -13.57
N GLY A 36 -27.58 11.46 -13.55
CA GLY A 36 -26.44 10.89 -12.84
C GLY A 36 -25.10 11.42 -13.34
N VAL A 37 -24.13 11.52 -12.43
CA VAL A 37 -22.76 11.96 -12.73
C VAL A 37 -21.80 10.77 -12.72
N ALA A 38 -21.04 10.62 -13.80
CA ALA A 38 -19.88 9.73 -13.89
C ALA A 38 -18.62 10.47 -13.44
N VAL A 39 -17.93 9.92 -12.44
CA VAL A 39 -16.65 10.44 -11.97
C VAL A 39 -15.50 9.57 -12.47
N VAL A 40 -14.57 10.18 -13.20
CA VAL A 40 -13.51 9.47 -13.93
C VAL A 40 -12.11 9.99 -13.57
N ASN A 41 -11.14 9.10 -13.49
CA ASN A 41 -9.75 9.47 -13.27
C ASN A 41 -9.09 9.93 -14.58
N ALA A 42 -8.72 11.21 -14.65
CA ALA A 42 -8.05 11.82 -15.80
C ALA A 42 -6.61 11.34 -16.01
N ASP A 43 -5.95 10.86 -14.94
CA ASP A 43 -4.58 10.34 -15.00
C ASP A 43 -4.53 8.86 -15.46
N ASP A 44 -5.68 8.18 -15.57
CA ASP A 44 -5.73 6.77 -15.94
C ASP A 44 -5.58 6.59 -17.46
N ALA A 45 -4.71 5.66 -17.87
CA ALA A 45 -4.50 5.34 -19.28
C ALA A 45 -5.78 4.85 -19.99
N ASN A 46 -6.74 4.31 -19.24
CA ASN A 46 -8.03 3.84 -19.73
C ASN A 46 -9.12 4.92 -19.71
N LEU A 47 -8.77 6.20 -19.49
CA LEU A 47 -9.73 7.31 -19.53
C LEU A 47 -10.64 7.29 -20.77
N PRO A 48 -10.16 7.04 -22.01
CA PRO A 48 -11.03 6.97 -23.17
C PRO A 48 -12.14 5.92 -23.04
N LEU A 49 -11.81 4.75 -22.47
CA LEU A 49 -12.77 3.68 -22.20
C LEU A 49 -13.81 4.13 -21.17
N PHE A 50 -13.38 4.74 -20.07
CA PHE A 50 -14.31 5.23 -19.04
C PHE A 50 -15.24 6.33 -19.55
N ARG A 51 -14.72 7.25 -20.37
CA ARG A 51 -15.54 8.31 -20.98
C ARG A 51 -16.56 7.74 -21.96
N ALA A 52 -16.19 6.73 -22.73
CA ALA A 52 -17.10 6.05 -23.64
C ALA A 52 -18.21 5.31 -22.87
N ALA A 53 -17.86 4.58 -21.81
CA ALA A 53 -18.81 3.86 -20.97
C ALA A 53 -19.77 4.79 -20.21
N ALA A 54 -19.30 5.97 -19.79
CA ALA A 54 -20.15 6.99 -19.18
C ALA A 54 -21.17 7.63 -20.17
N GLY A 55 -20.99 7.44 -21.48
CA GLY A 55 -21.93 7.89 -22.51
C GLY A 55 -22.24 9.40 -22.42
N SER A 56 -23.53 9.74 -22.50
CA SER A 56 -24.04 11.11 -22.45
C SER A 56 -24.27 11.64 -21.03
N HIS A 57 -24.00 10.84 -19.98
CA HIS A 57 -24.11 11.33 -18.61
C HIS A 57 -23.14 12.49 -18.37
N ARG A 58 -23.47 13.35 -17.41
CA ARG A 58 -22.54 14.39 -16.96
C ARG A 58 -21.28 13.71 -16.44
N GLN A 59 -20.12 14.16 -16.90
CA GLN A 59 -18.83 13.61 -16.50
C GLN A 59 -18.05 14.65 -15.69
N LEU A 60 -17.47 14.22 -14.57
CA LEU A 60 -16.55 15.02 -13.77
C LEU A 60 -15.23 14.27 -13.62
N SER A 61 -14.13 14.90 -14.02
CA SER A 61 -12.82 14.28 -13.99
C SER A 61 -12.00 14.70 -12.76
N PHE A 62 -11.18 13.79 -12.24
CA PHE A 62 -10.21 14.10 -11.18
C PHE A 62 -8.82 13.60 -11.55
N GLY A 63 -7.76 14.26 -11.06
CA GLY A 63 -6.39 13.85 -11.34
C GLY A 63 -5.38 14.92 -10.93
N LEU A 64 -4.09 14.56 -10.93
CA LEU A 64 -3.00 15.52 -10.74
C LEU A 64 -2.62 16.24 -12.03
N GLY A 65 -2.98 15.67 -13.18
CA GLY A 65 -2.86 16.34 -14.48
C GLY A 65 -3.99 17.33 -14.76
N LEU A 66 -4.33 17.46 -16.05
CA LEU A 66 -5.45 18.29 -16.50
C LEU A 66 -6.79 17.58 -16.18
N ALA A 67 -7.46 18.04 -15.14
CA ALA A 67 -8.75 17.50 -14.68
C ALA A 67 -9.64 18.62 -14.12
N ASP A 68 -10.95 18.34 -14.03
CA ASP A 68 -11.91 19.27 -13.41
C ASP A 68 -11.61 19.46 -11.92
N VAL A 69 -11.28 18.37 -11.22
CA VAL A 69 -10.89 18.35 -9.80
C VAL A 69 -9.43 17.95 -9.69
N SER A 70 -8.57 18.90 -9.32
CA SER A 70 -7.11 18.71 -9.30
C SER A 70 -6.46 19.28 -8.05
N ALA A 71 -5.15 19.03 -7.90
CA ALA A 71 -4.33 19.59 -6.84
C ALA A 71 -3.26 20.52 -7.43
N ARG A 72 -3.09 21.70 -6.82
CA ARG A 72 -1.97 22.62 -7.07
C ARG A 72 -1.12 22.78 -5.81
N ASP A 73 0.09 23.30 -5.98
CA ASP A 73 1.02 23.59 -4.87
C ASP A 73 1.24 22.36 -3.98
N LEU A 74 1.31 21.18 -4.62
CA LEU A 74 1.39 19.91 -3.92
C LEU A 74 2.73 19.79 -3.18
N ALA A 75 2.63 19.72 -1.85
CA ALA A 75 3.73 19.45 -0.95
C ALA A 75 3.47 18.12 -0.24
N LEU A 76 4.26 17.10 -0.57
CA LEU A 76 4.24 15.81 0.12
C LEU A 76 5.20 15.84 1.30
N SER A 77 4.73 15.38 2.46
CA SER A 77 5.58 15.16 3.63
C SER A 77 5.61 13.67 3.98
N ALA A 78 6.42 13.34 4.99
CA ALA A 78 6.59 11.96 5.46
C ALA A 78 5.28 11.32 5.95
N LEU A 79 4.36 12.11 6.51
CA LEU A 79 3.17 11.61 7.21
C LEU A 79 1.87 12.28 6.74
N ASP A 80 1.96 13.36 5.95
CA ASP A 80 0.83 14.13 5.46
C ASP A 80 1.09 14.68 4.06
N SER A 81 0.06 15.27 3.46
CA SER A 81 0.13 15.96 2.17
C SER A 81 -0.61 17.29 2.27
N ARG A 82 -0.06 18.35 1.67
CA ARG A 82 -0.70 19.67 1.58
C ARG A 82 -0.83 20.08 0.14
N PHE A 83 -1.98 20.63 -0.23
CA PHE A 83 -2.24 21.09 -1.59
C PHE A 83 -3.41 22.06 -1.62
N THR A 84 -3.52 22.82 -2.70
CA THR A 84 -4.71 23.59 -3.05
C THR A 84 -5.62 22.70 -3.89
N LEU A 85 -6.78 22.32 -3.37
CA LEU A 85 -7.85 21.64 -4.12
C LEU A 85 -8.44 22.63 -5.11
N VAL A 86 -8.42 22.31 -6.40
CA VAL A 86 -8.97 23.13 -7.48
C VAL A 86 -10.15 22.40 -8.10
N SER A 87 -11.28 23.09 -8.25
CA SER A 87 -12.51 22.52 -8.78
C SER A 87 -13.38 23.57 -9.50
N PRO A 88 -14.45 23.16 -10.22
CA PRO A 88 -15.42 24.10 -10.76
C PRO A 88 -16.16 24.95 -9.71
N ALA A 89 -16.19 24.49 -8.46
CA ALA A 89 -16.80 25.20 -7.33
C ALA A 89 -15.85 26.21 -6.66
N GLY A 90 -14.60 26.31 -7.12
CA GLY A 90 -13.57 27.18 -6.56
C GLY A 90 -12.34 26.42 -6.07
N GLN A 91 -11.52 27.09 -5.27
CA GLN A 91 -10.25 26.58 -4.78
C GLN A 91 -10.17 26.70 -3.26
N LEU A 92 -9.60 25.69 -2.60
CA LEU A 92 -9.44 25.70 -1.15
C LEU A 92 -8.20 24.90 -0.73
N ALA A 93 -7.47 25.41 0.27
CA ALA A 93 -6.32 24.69 0.83
C ALA A 93 -6.79 23.45 1.61
N VAL A 94 -6.08 22.33 1.42
CA VAL A 94 -6.33 21.06 2.09
C VAL A 94 -5.04 20.60 2.79
N SER A 95 -5.18 20.15 4.03
CA SER A 95 -4.12 19.47 4.78
C SER A 95 -4.55 18.03 5.03
N LEU A 96 -4.17 17.13 4.14
CA LEU A 96 -4.54 15.72 4.17
C LEU A 96 -3.60 14.95 5.11
N PRO A 97 -4.09 14.38 6.23
CA PRO A 97 -3.31 13.56 7.16
C PRO A 97 -3.05 12.14 6.60
N ALA A 98 -2.62 12.05 5.34
CA ALA A 98 -2.22 10.82 4.69
C ALA A 98 -1.01 11.09 3.78
N PRO A 99 0.05 10.28 3.87
CA PRO A 99 1.23 10.46 3.05
C PRO A 99 1.04 9.87 1.65
N GLY A 100 1.82 10.39 0.70
CA GLY A 100 1.97 9.81 -0.62
C GLY A 100 0.99 10.36 -1.66
N GLU A 101 1.51 10.50 -2.87
CA GLU A 101 0.78 11.06 -4.02
C GLU A 101 -0.50 10.28 -4.38
N HIS A 102 -0.51 8.96 -4.16
CA HIS A 102 -1.69 8.13 -4.38
C HIS A 102 -2.86 8.49 -3.44
N ASN A 103 -2.59 8.93 -2.21
CA ASN A 103 -3.64 9.39 -1.30
C ASN A 103 -4.16 10.77 -1.68
N VAL A 104 -3.34 11.62 -2.30
CA VAL A 104 -3.83 12.87 -2.90
C VAL A 104 -4.79 12.57 -4.04
N ARG A 105 -4.46 11.62 -4.94
CA ARG A 105 -5.42 11.19 -5.98
C ARG A 105 -6.71 10.63 -5.40
N ASN A 106 -6.64 9.82 -4.34
CA ASN A 106 -7.84 9.33 -3.65
C ASN A 106 -8.67 10.48 -3.03
N ALA A 107 -8.01 11.50 -2.47
CA ALA A 107 -8.67 12.68 -1.95
C ALA A 107 -9.36 13.50 -3.05
N LEU A 108 -8.74 13.64 -4.22
CA LEU A 108 -9.34 14.26 -5.40
C LEU A 108 -10.54 13.47 -5.94
N ALA A 109 -10.46 12.13 -5.95
CA ALA A 109 -11.58 11.26 -6.28
C ALA A 109 -12.76 11.47 -5.31
N ALA A 110 -12.49 11.51 -4.01
CA ALA A 110 -13.50 11.77 -2.98
C ALA A 110 -14.10 13.18 -3.11
N ALA A 111 -13.28 14.19 -3.39
CA ALA A 111 -13.74 15.56 -3.64
C ALA A 111 -14.64 15.64 -4.88
N ALA A 112 -14.27 14.99 -5.98
CA ALA A 112 -15.08 14.94 -7.19
C ALA A 112 -16.41 14.23 -6.94
N ALA A 113 -16.41 13.11 -6.20
CA ALA A 113 -17.64 12.43 -5.81
C ALA A 113 -18.54 13.33 -4.96
N ALA A 114 -17.98 14.05 -3.98
CA ALA A 114 -18.74 14.95 -3.12
C ALA A 114 -19.30 16.18 -3.88
N LEU A 115 -18.53 16.75 -4.82
CA LEU A 115 -18.98 17.83 -5.69
C LEU A 115 -20.10 17.38 -6.63
N ALA A 116 -20.03 16.14 -7.13
CA ALA A 116 -21.11 15.55 -7.95
C ALA A 116 -22.41 15.36 -7.15
N LEU A 117 -22.33 15.34 -5.82
CA LEU A 117 -23.44 15.32 -4.88
C LEU A 117 -23.73 16.71 -4.27
N GLU A 118 -23.19 17.78 -4.85
CA GLU A 118 -23.42 19.17 -4.46
C GLU A 118 -22.99 19.53 -3.04
N VAL A 119 -22.06 18.76 -2.46
CA VAL A 119 -21.48 19.09 -1.15
C VAL A 119 -20.64 20.38 -1.27
N PRO A 120 -20.80 21.36 -0.36
CA PRO A 120 -20.03 22.60 -0.39
C PRO A 120 -18.52 22.35 -0.28
N LEU A 121 -17.73 23.10 -1.06
CA LEU A 121 -16.28 22.96 -1.12
C LEU A 121 -15.60 23.07 0.27
N ALA A 122 -16.12 23.93 1.14
CA ALA A 122 -15.63 24.08 2.51
C ALA A 122 -15.78 22.77 3.32
N ALA A 123 -16.93 22.11 3.25
CA ALA A 123 -17.19 20.85 3.93
C ALA A 123 -16.33 19.70 3.37
N ILE A 124 -16.04 19.73 2.06
CA ILE A 124 -15.13 18.77 1.43
C ILE A 124 -13.72 18.92 2.00
N ALA A 125 -13.18 20.14 2.02
CA ALA A 125 -11.83 20.37 2.55
C ALA A 125 -11.71 20.05 4.04
N GLU A 126 -12.74 20.36 4.84
CA GLU A 126 -12.82 19.97 6.25
C GLU A 126 -12.81 18.44 6.40
N GLY A 127 -13.67 17.73 5.67
CA GLY A 127 -13.75 16.27 5.71
C GLY A 127 -12.46 15.58 5.28
N LEU A 128 -11.79 16.09 4.24
CA LEU A 128 -10.47 15.61 3.82
C LEU A 128 -9.40 15.86 4.89
N SER A 129 -9.45 17.02 5.55
CA SER A 129 -8.47 17.36 6.60
C SER A 129 -8.70 16.60 7.90
N ALA A 130 -9.93 16.13 8.14
CA ALA A 130 -10.31 15.31 9.30
C ALA A 130 -10.12 13.79 9.07
N PHE A 131 -9.61 13.36 7.93
CA PHE A 131 -9.43 11.95 7.62
C PHE A 131 -8.53 11.24 8.65
N ALA A 132 -8.97 10.10 9.19
CA ALA A 132 -8.23 9.39 10.24
C ALA A 132 -7.52 8.11 9.75
N GLY A 133 -7.45 7.91 8.44
CA GLY A 133 -6.95 6.66 7.85
C GLY A 133 -7.97 5.52 7.92
N ALA A 134 -7.69 4.44 7.19
CA ALA A 134 -8.43 3.19 7.26
C ALA A 134 -7.56 2.10 7.87
N LYS A 135 -8.17 1.15 8.57
CA LYS A 135 -7.44 0.05 9.22
C LYS A 135 -6.59 -0.71 8.19
N GLY A 136 -5.29 -0.83 8.46
CA GLY A 136 -4.34 -1.51 7.57
C GLY A 136 -4.05 -0.79 6.25
N ARG A 137 -4.28 0.53 6.18
CA ARG A 137 -3.96 1.40 5.04
C ARG A 137 -3.03 2.52 5.49
N LEU A 138 -1.73 2.34 5.25
CA LEU A 138 -0.65 3.25 5.65
C LEU A 138 -0.77 3.85 7.07
N GLN A 139 -1.24 3.07 8.05
CA GLN A 139 -1.42 3.56 9.41
C GLN A 139 -0.07 3.63 10.14
N ILE A 140 0.35 4.83 10.51
CA ILE A 140 1.58 5.02 11.28
C ILE A 140 1.35 4.61 12.73
N LYS A 141 2.14 3.66 13.20
CA LYS A 141 2.12 3.13 14.57
C LYS A 141 3.51 3.27 15.18
N GLN A 142 3.56 3.64 16.45
CA GLN A 142 4.80 3.65 17.22
C GLN A 142 4.86 2.39 18.08
N SER A 143 5.99 1.68 18.02
CA SER A 143 6.25 0.57 18.92
C SER A 143 6.82 1.07 20.25
N PRO A 144 6.69 0.30 21.34
CA PRO A 144 7.31 0.63 22.63
C PRO A 144 8.84 0.77 22.59
N ARG A 145 9.50 0.27 21.53
CA ARG A 145 10.95 0.34 21.33
C ARG A 145 11.37 1.52 20.44
N GLY A 146 10.49 2.50 20.22
CA GLY A 146 10.79 3.68 19.40
C GLY A 146 10.80 3.41 17.89
N LEU A 147 10.26 2.27 17.46
CA LEU A 147 10.14 1.93 16.04
C LEU A 147 8.86 2.50 15.45
N THR A 148 8.98 3.21 14.33
CA THR A 148 7.85 3.60 13.50
C THR A 148 7.51 2.46 12.54
N VAL A 149 6.25 2.02 12.56
CA VAL A 149 5.68 0.96 11.73
C VAL A 149 4.55 1.57 10.90
N ILE A 150 4.60 1.44 9.57
CA ILE A 150 3.47 1.83 8.71
C ILE A 150 2.63 0.58 8.40
N ASP A 151 1.53 0.40 9.10
CA ASP A 151 0.65 -0.74 8.85
C ASP A 151 -0.15 -0.54 7.55
N ASP A 152 0.27 -1.24 6.50
CA ASP A 152 -0.39 -1.31 5.19
C ASP A 152 -0.81 -2.77 4.85
N SER A 153 -1.27 -3.50 5.87
CA SER A 153 -1.57 -4.94 5.81
C SER A 153 -2.91 -5.32 5.17
N TYR A 154 -3.76 -4.37 4.76
CA TYR A 154 -5.14 -4.71 4.38
C TYR A 154 -5.23 -5.54 3.08
N ASN A 155 -4.60 -5.09 2.00
CA ASN A 155 -4.61 -5.75 0.70
C ASN A 155 -3.37 -5.30 -0.08
N ALA A 156 -2.94 -6.10 -1.06
CA ALA A 156 -1.85 -5.74 -1.94
C ALA A 156 -2.12 -6.16 -3.39
N ASN A 157 -1.75 -5.26 -4.29
CA ASN A 157 -1.45 -5.51 -5.69
C ASN A 157 -0.06 -4.89 -6.00
N PRO A 158 0.58 -5.21 -7.14
CA PRO A 158 1.92 -4.74 -7.44
C PRO A 158 2.05 -3.21 -7.39
N ASP A 159 1.05 -2.49 -7.94
CA ASP A 159 1.07 -1.03 -8.03
C ASP A 159 0.91 -0.37 -6.65
N SER A 160 0.03 -0.91 -5.80
CA SER A 160 -0.15 -0.45 -4.42
C SER A 160 1.09 -0.70 -3.55
N MET A 161 1.78 -1.83 -3.73
CA MET A 161 3.02 -2.09 -2.99
C MET A 161 4.11 -1.09 -3.37
N LYS A 162 4.23 -0.75 -4.66
CA LYS A 162 5.17 0.29 -5.11
C LYS A 162 4.84 1.65 -4.53
N ALA A 163 3.56 2.02 -4.50
CA ALA A 163 3.12 3.27 -3.88
C ALA A 163 3.44 3.32 -2.37
N GLY A 164 3.28 2.20 -1.65
CA GLY A 164 3.70 2.08 -0.26
C GLY A 164 5.22 2.18 -0.08
N ILE A 165 6.00 1.55 -0.98
CA ILE A 165 7.46 1.67 -1.01
C ILE A 165 7.90 3.12 -1.23
N ASP A 166 7.21 3.87 -2.10
CA ASP A 166 7.53 5.28 -2.34
C ASP A 166 7.29 6.14 -1.10
N VAL A 167 6.24 5.85 -0.32
CA VAL A 167 6.01 6.47 1.00
C VAL A 167 7.14 6.14 1.96
N LEU A 168 7.53 4.87 2.09
CA LEU A 168 8.65 4.48 2.95
C LEU A 168 9.94 5.16 2.52
N ALA A 169 10.21 5.24 1.22
CA ALA A 169 11.44 5.81 0.70
C ALA A 169 11.62 7.29 1.12
N GLY A 170 10.51 8.01 1.33
CA GLY A 170 10.50 9.37 1.87
C GLY A 170 10.81 9.48 3.37
N LEU A 171 10.89 8.36 4.09
CA LEU A 171 11.21 8.36 5.52
C LEU A 171 12.72 8.27 5.80
N PRO A 172 13.19 8.72 6.98
CA PRO A 172 14.56 8.52 7.42
C PRO A 172 14.94 7.05 7.55
N GLY A 173 16.17 6.72 7.14
CA GLY A 173 16.75 5.38 7.27
C GLY A 173 17.19 5.03 8.70
N PRO A 174 17.52 3.75 8.96
CA PRO A 174 17.39 2.62 8.04
C PRO A 174 15.92 2.21 7.85
N ARG A 175 15.55 1.77 6.65
CA ARG A 175 14.19 1.32 6.32
C ARG A 175 14.15 -0.17 6.03
N CYS A 176 13.05 -0.78 6.41
CA CYS A 176 12.78 -2.19 6.20
C CYS A 176 11.41 -2.34 5.57
N PHE A 177 11.33 -3.06 4.46
CA PHE A 177 10.07 -3.44 3.80
C PHE A 177 9.79 -4.91 4.05
N VAL A 178 8.73 -5.19 4.80
CA VAL A 178 8.23 -6.56 4.95
C VAL A 178 7.05 -6.73 4.00
N MET A 179 6.95 -7.86 3.29
CA MET A 179 5.82 -8.17 2.42
C MET A 179 5.39 -9.63 2.53
N GLY A 180 4.09 -9.86 2.34
CA GLY A 180 3.54 -11.20 2.06
C GLY A 180 3.41 -11.47 0.56
N ASP A 181 2.93 -12.66 0.20
CA ASP A 181 2.47 -12.97 -1.16
C ASP A 181 1.45 -11.94 -1.64
N ILE A 182 1.55 -11.53 -2.90
CA ILE A 182 0.50 -10.85 -3.65
C ILE A 182 -0.41 -11.92 -4.26
N GLY A 183 -1.68 -11.90 -3.88
CA GLY A 183 -2.69 -12.85 -4.33
C GLY A 183 -3.21 -12.55 -5.73
N GLU A 184 -3.88 -13.54 -6.32
CA GLU A 184 -4.63 -13.38 -7.58
C GLU A 184 -3.82 -12.82 -8.75
N LEU A 185 -2.54 -13.19 -8.85
CA LEU A 185 -1.66 -12.79 -9.95
C LEU A 185 -1.53 -13.85 -11.06
N GLY A 186 -2.05 -15.06 -10.84
CA GLY A 186 -1.92 -16.18 -11.79
C GLY A 186 -0.47 -16.50 -12.13
N GLU A 187 -0.21 -16.85 -13.40
CA GLU A 187 1.13 -17.19 -13.91
C GLU A 187 2.10 -16.00 -13.90
N ALA A 188 1.60 -14.76 -13.86
CA ALA A 188 2.44 -13.55 -13.79
C ALA A 188 3.04 -13.32 -12.40
N ALA A 189 2.63 -14.10 -11.37
CA ALA A 189 3.05 -13.87 -9.99
C ALA A 189 4.56 -13.73 -9.80
N PRO A 190 5.44 -14.62 -10.32
CA PRO A 190 6.88 -14.50 -10.09
C PRO A 190 7.47 -13.19 -10.62
N ALA A 191 7.06 -12.78 -11.83
CA ALA A 191 7.53 -11.56 -12.47
C ALA A 191 7.07 -10.31 -11.72
N LEU A 192 5.80 -10.27 -11.31
CA LEU A 192 5.22 -9.13 -10.60
C LEU A 192 5.80 -8.96 -9.17
N HIS A 193 6.12 -10.06 -8.47
CA HIS A 193 6.83 -9.98 -7.20
C HIS A 193 8.27 -9.48 -7.39
N ALA A 194 8.97 -9.93 -8.45
CA ALA A 194 10.29 -9.44 -8.81
C ALA A 194 10.28 -7.93 -9.10
N GLU A 195 9.27 -7.45 -9.81
CA GLU A 195 9.07 -6.04 -10.11
C GLU A 195 8.91 -5.18 -8.84
N VAL A 196 8.18 -5.66 -7.82
CA VAL A 196 8.04 -4.97 -6.53
C VAL A 196 9.37 -4.94 -5.76
N GLY A 197 10.09 -6.06 -5.71
CA GLY A 197 11.39 -6.14 -5.05
C GLY A 197 12.43 -5.24 -5.72
N GLU A 198 12.41 -5.16 -7.05
CA GLU A 198 13.27 -4.27 -7.83
C GLU A 198 12.93 -2.80 -7.59
N HIS A 199 11.64 -2.45 -7.50
CA HIS A 199 11.21 -1.10 -7.13
C HIS A 199 11.74 -0.72 -5.73
N ALA A 200 11.62 -1.60 -4.73
CA ALA A 200 12.19 -1.36 -3.40
C ALA A 200 13.70 -1.10 -3.45
N ARG A 201 14.44 -1.87 -4.26
CA ARG A 201 15.88 -1.67 -4.47
C ARG A 201 16.17 -0.31 -5.09
N LEU A 202 15.46 0.08 -6.15
CA LEU A 202 15.65 1.36 -6.85
C LEU A 202 15.31 2.56 -5.96
N ARG A 203 14.35 2.41 -5.05
CA ARG A 203 13.97 3.42 -4.06
C ARG A 203 14.91 3.47 -2.84
N GLY A 204 15.96 2.65 -2.82
CA GLY A 204 17.00 2.67 -1.80
C GLY A 204 16.60 2.04 -0.48
N ILE A 205 15.64 1.10 -0.48
CA ILE A 205 15.23 0.39 0.73
C ILE A 205 16.33 -0.60 1.14
N GLU A 206 16.80 -0.50 2.39
CA GLU A 206 17.98 -1.22 2.87
C GLU A 206 17.70 -2.70 3.17
N GLN A 207 16.48 -3.04 3.60
CA GLN A 207 16.12 -4.41 3.97
C GLN A 207 14.75 -4.78 3.39
N LEU A 208 14.65 -5.99 2.84
CA LEU A 208 13.40 -6.56 2.36
C LEU A 208 13.18 -7.95 2.96
N PHE A 209 12.04 -8.19 3.59
CA PHE A 209 11.64 -9.49 4.08
C PHE A 209 10.39 -9.94 3.34
N ALA A 210 10.42 -11.11 2.73
CA ALA A 210 9.26 -11.66 2.03
C ALA A 210 8.81 -12.97 2.68
N LEU A 211 7.50 -13.07 2.92
CA LEU A 211 6.82 -14.24 3.46
C LEU A 211 5.95 -14.84 2.36
N ALA A 212 6.39 -15.95 1.79
CA ALA A 212 5.67 -16.64 0.72
C ALA A 212 5.03 -17.93 1.19
N ARG A 213 3.85 -18.27 0.64
CA ARG A 213 3.30 -19.63 0.79
C ARG A 213 4.12 -20.62 -0.04
N PRO A 214 4.18 -21.91 0.33
CA PRO A 214 5.01 -22.92 -0.34
C PRO A 214 4.79 -23.09 -1.86
N ARG A 215 3.69 -22.55 -2.42
CA ARG A 215 3.38 -22.63 -3.86
C ARG A 215 4.00 -21.50 -4.71
N ALA A 216 4.42 -20.38 -4.12
CA ALA A 216 4.87 -19.19 -4.88
C ALA A 216 6.40 -19.05 -5.01
N ALA A 217 7.17 -20.01 -4.49
CA ALA A 217 8.62 -19.87 -4.32
C ALA A 217 9.42 -20.15 -5.60
N ARG A 218 9.41 -19.20 -6.56
CA ARG A 218 10.49 -19.04 -7.55
C ARG A 218 10.81 -17.56 -7.74
N PHE A 219 11.40 -16.94 -6.72
CA PHE A 219 11.97 -15.60 -6.80
C PHE A 219 13.47 -15.70 -7.15
N ARG A 220 13.88 -15.15 -8.30
CA ARG A 220 15.30 -14.99 -8.68
C ARG A 220 15.59 -13.51 -8.94
N PRO A 221 16.23 -12.79 -8.02
CA PRO A 221 16.69 -11.43 -8.31
C PRO A 221 17.94 -11.48 -9.21
N SER A 222 17.99 -10.60 -10.22
CA SER A 222 19.18 -10.35 -11.05
C SER A 222 20.20 -9.52 -10.25
N ALA A 223 21.49 -9.86 -10.36
CA ALA A 223 22.54 -9.34 -9.47
C ALA A 223 23.29 -8.13 -10.05
N ALA A 224 23.28 -7.02 -9.31
CA ALA A 224 24.26 -5.93 -9.38
C ALA A 224 24.44 -5.33 -7.96
N PRO A 225 25.63 -4.78 -7.61
CA PRO A 225 26.01 -4.55 -6.23
C PRO A 225 25.26 -3.38 -5.58
N GLY A 226 24.39 -3.70 -4.61
CA GLY A 226 23.75 -2.78 -3.68
C GLY A 226 23.18 -3.58 -2.50
N ARG A 227 23.41 -3.13 -1.26
CA ARG A 227 23.10 -3.87 -0.02
C ARG A 227 21.59 -3.99 0.23
N VAL A 228 20.91 -4.92 -0.44
CA VAL A 228 19.56 -5.36 -0.05
C VAL A 228 19.66 -6.76 0.51
N SER A 229 19.45 -6.94 1.82
CA SER A 229 19.33 -8.27 2.40
C SER A 229 17.89 -8.75 2.23
N ILE A 230 17.67 -9.68 1.30
CA ILE A 230 16.38 -10.38 1.15
C ILE A 230 16.39 -11.62 2.04
N ARG A 231 15.53 -11.66 3.04
CA ARG A 231 15.40 -12.84 3.91
C ARG A 231 14.00 -13.42 3.80
N LEU A 232 13.93 -14.63 3.24
CA LEU A 232 12.72 -15.43 3.14
C LEU A 232 12.60 -16.32 4.39
N THR A 233 11.43 -16.35 5.02
CA THR A 233 11.17 -17.26 6.14
C THR A 233 9.94 -18.11 5.88
N SER A 234 10.11 -19.23 5.19
CA SER A 234 9.87 -20.60 5.73
C SER A 234 10.05 -21.67 4.63
N CYS A 235 10.77 -22.74 5.00
CA CYS A 235 10.82 -24.07 4.35
C CYS A 235 11.25 -24.13 2.86
N TRP A 236 12.56 -24.17 2.61
CA TRP A 236 13.30 -25.27 1.94
C TRP A 236 14.67 -24.76 1.48
N SER A 237 15.69 -25.50 1.88
CA SER A 237 17.10 -25.34 1.57
C SER A 237 17.38 -25.73 0.11
N ALA A 238 17.40 -24.74 -0.77
CA ALA A 238 18.21 -24.73 -1.98
C ALA A 238 18.09 -23.33 -2.57
N TRP A 239 19.02 -22.42 -2.24
CA TRP A 239 19.44 -21.23 -3.02
C TRP A 239 20.18 -20.23 -2.14
N ILE A 240 21.38 -20.59 -1.67
CA ILE A 240 22.31 -19.64 -1.06
C ILE A 240 23.75 -20.06 -1.43
N ALA A 241 24.19 -19.68 -2.63
CA ALA A 241 25.60 -19.58 -2.98
C ALA A 241 25.73 -18.45 -4.01
N GLY A 242 26.04 -17.24 -3.53
CA GLY A 242 26.22 -16.09 -4.42
C GLY A 242 26.23 -14.73 -3.73
N TRP A 243 25.70 -14.61 -2.50
CA TRP A 243 25.50 -13.30 -1.87
C TRP A 243 26.05 -13.12 -0.44
N LEU A 244 26.45 -14.17 0.27
CA LEU A 244 26.90 -14.00 1.66
C LEU A 244 28.43 -13.84 1.79
N ARG A 245 28.86 -12.60 2.01
CA ARG A 245 29.77 -12.32 3.13
C ARG A 245 28.99 -11.52 4.18
N VAL A 246 28.36 -12.24 5.11
CA VAL A 246 27.77 -11.67 6.32
C VAL A 246 28.85 -11.66 7.40
N PRO A 247 29.17 -10.53 8.05
CA PRO A 247 30.02 -10.53 9.24
C PRO A 247 29.38 -11.39 10.34
N PRO A 248 30.16 -12.15 11.12
CA PRO A 248 29.64 -13.11 12.08
C PRO A 248 29.06 -12.37 13.30
N PHE A 249 27.80 -11.96 13.23
CA PHE A 249 27.06 -11.52 14.43
C PHE A 249 25.54 -11.80 14.39
N TRP A 250 24.97 -12.15 13.24
CA TRP A 250 23.51 -12.35 13.11
C TRP A 250 23.17 -13.79 12.72
N SER A 251 23.37 -14.71 13.65
CA SER A 251 22.82 -16.06 13.57
C SER A 251 22.19 -16.44 14.90
N ARG A 252 20.93 -16.02 15.11
CA ARG A 252 19.84 -16.72 15.83
C ARG A 252 18.72 -15.72 16.18
N VAL A 253 17.68 -15.71 15.36
CA VAL A 253 16.33 -15.37 15.81
C VAL A 253 15.48 -16.58 15.42
N ALA A 254 15.26 -17.47 16.38
CA ALA A 254 14.32 -18.57 16.23
C ALA A 254 12.95 -18.06 16.71
N LEU A 255 12.00 -17.93 15.79
CA LEU A 255 10.58 -17.82 16.14
C LEU A 255 10.10 -19.24 16.41
N HIS A 256 9.84 -19.57 17.69
CA HIS A 256 9.15 -20.81 18.05
C HIS A 256 7.64 -20.59 17.95
N ALA A 257 6.98 -21.36 17.07
CA ALA A 257 5.54 -21.56 17.11
C ALA A 257 5.28 -22.91 17.79
N HIS A 258 4.71 -22.89 19.00
CA HIS A 258 4.21 -24.10 19.64
C HIS A 258 2.89 -24.50 18.99
N GLY A 259 2.85 -25.69 18.39
CA GLY A 259 1.61 -26.41 18.09
C GLY A 259 1.24 -27.26 19.30
N THR A 260 0.01 -27.10 19.81
CA THR A 260 -0.58 -28.05 20.77
C THR A 260 -1.95 -28.43 20.28
N GLY A 261 -2.16 -29.73 20.07
CA GLY A 261 -3.46 -30.30 19.74
C GLY A 261 -4.43 -30.32 20.92
N GLY A 262 -5.71 -30.43 20.58
CA GLY A 262 -6.78 -31.09 21.34
C GLY A 262 -7.07 -30.65 22.78
N GLY A 263 -8.13 -29.86 22.97
CA GLY A 263 -8.84 -29.75 24.25
C GLY A 263 -9.48 -28.38 24.50
N THR A 264 -10.82 -28.34 24.60
CA THR A 264 -11.60 -27.28 25.28
C THR A 264 -12.10 -27.84 26.63
N PRO A 265 -12.52 -27.03 27.64
CA PRO A 265 -12.62 -25.56 27.73
C PRO A 265 -12.06 -24.96 29.05
N ASP A 266 -11.94 -23.63 29.15
CA ASP A 266 -12.61 -22.77 30.17
C ASP A 266 -12.14 -21.30 30.08
N ALA A 267 -13.06 -20.39 30.40
CA ALA A 267 -12.95 -18.95 30.35
C ALA A 267 -12.18 -18.38 31.57
N SER A 268 -11.16 -17.57 31.30
CA SER A 268 -10.87 -16.33 32.03
C SER A 268 -9.51 -15.78 31.61
N LYS A 269 -9.40 -14.44 31.65
CA LYS A 269 -8.20 -13.60 31.50
C LYS A 269 -7.92 -13.08 30.09
N GLU A 270 -8.40 -11.84 29.92
CA GLU A 270 -7.70 -10.79 29.19
C GLU A 270 -6.19 -11.01 29.15
N ARG A 271 -5.66 -11.12 27.94
CA ARG A 271 -4.29 -10.76 27.59
C ARG A 271 -4.29 -10.54 26.08
N GLY A 272 -4.07 -9.29 25.67
CA GLY A 272 -4.00 -8.90 24.26
C GLY A 272 -2.88 -9.67 23.56
N SER A 273 -3.25 -10.73 22.85
CA SER A 273 -2.36 -11.39 21.91
C SER A 273 -2.53 -10.72 20.55
N LEU A 274 -1.42 -10.27 19.97
CA LEU A 274 -1.31 -10.08 18.53
C LEU A 274 -1.53 -11.45 17.90
N ARG A 275 -2.79 -11.79 17.61
CA ARG A 275 -3.11 -12.92 16.76
C ARG A 275 -2.49 -12.63 15.39
N CYS A 276 -1.51 -13.44 14.99
CA CYS A 276 -1.10 -13.56 13.60
C CYS A 276 -2.33 -13.95 12.78
N CYS A 277 -3.03 -12.97 12.23
CA CYS A 277 -3.87 -13.20 11.07
C CYS A 277 -2.91 -13.58 9.94
N PHE A 278 -2.92 -14.86 9.57
CA PHE A 278 -2.18 -15.40 8.45
C PHE A 278 -2.67 -14.72 7.17
N GLY A 279 -1.94 -13.68 6.76
CA GLY A 279 -2.23 -12.90 5.58
C GLY A 279 -1.65 -11.51 5.73
N TRP A 280 -0.75 -11.15 4.82
CA TRP A 280 -0.48 -9.75 4.45
C TRP A 280 0.13 -8.90 5.57
N LEU A 281 1.41 -9.12 5.90
CA LEU A 281 2.12 -8.18 6.77
C LEU A 281 2.99 -7.26 5.91
N ILE A 282 2.66 -5.97 5.89
CA ILE A 282 3.61 -4.91 5.55
C ILE A 282 4.00 -4.21 6.85
N CYS A 283 5.26 -4.38 7.25
CA CYS A 283 5.84 -3.77 8.43
C CYS A 283 7.04 -2.92 8.02
N TRP A 284 7.18 -1.78 8.67
CA TRP A 284 8.28 -0.85 8.47
C TRP A 284 8.93 -0.62 9.82
N VAL A 285 10.24 -0.35 9.84
CA VAL A 285 11.00 -0.18 11.08
C VAL A 285 11.88 1.04 10.93
N ARG A 286 11.62 2.08 11.73
CA ARG A 286 12.58 3.17 12.00
C ARG A 286 13.35 2.84 13.27
N ILE A 287 14.68 2.85 13.26
CA ILE A 287 15.47 2.77 14.50
C ILE A 287 15.86 4.20 14.87
N SER A 288 15.32 4.75 15.96
CA SER A 288 15.76 6.04 16.51
C SER A 288 16.40 5.81 17.89
N GLY A 289 17.70 6.02 18.02
CA GLY A 289 18.42 5.99 19.31
C GLY A 289 19.93 5.77 19.15
N PRO A 290 20.78 6.38 20.01
CA PRO A 290 22.23 6.35 19.87
C PRO A 290 22.74 4.93 20.11
N SER A 291 23.70 4.50 19.29
CA SER A 291 24.49 3.25 19.37
C SER A 291 24.02 2.23 20.42
N MET A 292 23.20 1.25 20.01
CA MET A 292 22.88 0.10 20.86
C MET A 292 24.04 -0.89 20.89
N SER A 293 24.98 -0.68 21.81
CA SER A 293 25.68 -1.79 22.46
C SER A 293 24.72 -2.47 23.44
N SER A 294 24.37 -3.73 23.15
CA SER A 294 23.77 -4.74 24.03
C SER A 294 22.42 -4.43 24.72
N ILE A 295 21.34 -5.03 24.21
CA ILE A 295 20.19 -5.45 25.03
C ILE A 295 20.27 -6.98 25.15
N THR A 296 20.68 -7.47 26.32
CA THR A 296 20.59 -8.89 26.71
C THR A 296 19.30 -9.10 27.50
N PRO A 297 18.35 -9.94 27.06
CA PRO A 297 17.21 -10.31 27.87
C PRO A 297 17.63 -11.36 28.91
N ARG A 298 17.44 -11.07 30.20
CA ARG A 298 17.42 -12.10 31.26
C ARG A 298 16.02 -12.72 31.31
N CYS A 299 15.92 -14.04 31.17
CA CYS A 299 14.71 -14.77 31.51
C CYS A 299 14.55 -14.79 33.04
N ALA A 300 13.36 -14.42 33.52
CA ALA A 300 12.90 -14.82 34.86
C ALA A 300 12.66 -16.34 34.86
N ARG A 301 13.06 -17.00 35.95
CA ARG A 301 12.94 -18.45 36.16
C ARG A 301 11.48 -18.89 36.26
#